data_AF-A0A2U7NXJ7-F1
#
_entry.id   AF-A0A2U7NXJ7-F1
#
_cell.length_a   1.000
_cell.length_b   1.000
_cell.length_c   1.000
_cell.angle_alpha   90.00
_cell.angle_beta   90.00
_cell.angle_gamma   90.00
#
_symmetry.space_group_name_H-M   'P 1'
#
loop_
_entity.id
_entity.type
_entity.pdbx_description
1 polymer ?
#
loop_
_entity_poly.entity_id
_entity_poly.type
_entity_poly.pdbx_seq_one_letter_code
_entity_poly.pdbx_strand_id
1 'polypeptide(L)'
;MKCYNHTKNDAVATCADCQKGLCHECASFYQEPVCAPCNQKRINYERQNIFKDFGIMLVLGIGLTYLWVSMFSERLSHGIDVMFVIVYFYIFFSVYNGWKFLNKITPEMFLFMSIIGWIIYFAIKFCLSLFVGVFVTPIVIYQKVKRLIELNKIKT
;
A
#
# COMPACT_ATOMS: atom_id res chain seq x y z
N MET A 1 -2.92 21.37 33.39
CA MET A 1 -3.82 20.97 32.27
C MET A 1 -4.42 19.61 32.57
N LYS A 2 -5.71 19.39 32.30
CA LYS A 2 -6.41 18.12 32.60
C LYS A 2 -6.28 17.12 31.46
N CYS A 3 -6.41 15.84 31.77
CA CYS A 3 -6.43 14.78 30.76
C CYS A 3 -7.68 14.88 29.88
N TYR A 4 -7.50 14.71 28.57
CA TYR A 4 -8.58 14.76 27.58
C TYR A 4 -9.61 13.64 27.75
N ASN A 5 -9.17 12.44 28.12
CA ASN A 5 -10.05 11.30 28.39
C ASN A 5 -10.60 11.32 29.83
N HIS A 6 -9.81 11.80 30.81
CA HIS A 6 -10.17 11.79 32.23
C HIS A 6 -10.08 13.20 32.82
N THR A 7 -11.18 13.94 32.83
CA THR A 7 -11.21 15.35 33.28
C THR A 7 -10.81 15.56 34.75
N LYS A 8 -10.88 14.50 35.57
CA LYS A 8 -10.49 14.50 36.99
C LYS A 8 -8.98 14.41 37.19
N ASN A 9 -8.24 13.83 36.24
CA ASN A 9 -6.82 13.55 36.37
C ASN A 9 -5.97 14.62 35.69
N ASP A 10 -4.83 14.98 36.29
CA ASP A 10 -3.88 15.89 35.68
C ASP A 10 -3.11 15.21 34.55
N ALA A 11 -2.82 15.98 33.51
CA ALA A 11 -2.07 15.49 32.36
C ALA A 11 -0.58 15.48 32.66
N VAL A 12 0.08 14.35 32.34
CA VAL A 12 1.53 14.14 32.49
C VAL A 12 2.24 14.02 31.14
N ALA A 13 1.48 13.77 30.07
CA ALA A 13 1.98 13.68 28.70
C ALA A 13 1.01 14.36 27.72
N THR A 14 1.40 14.45 26.46
CA THR A 14 0.59 14.99 25.36
C THR A 14 0.44 13.97 24.25
N CYS A 15 -0.72 13.93 23.63
CA CYS A 15 -0.97 13.06 22.48
C CYS A 15 -0.08 13.46 21.29
N ALA A 16 0.62 12.50 20.68
CA ALA A 16 1.48 12.76 19.52
C ALA A 16 0.74 13.36 18.31
N ASP A 17 -0.53 13.01 18.10
CA ASP A 17 -1.30 13.46 16.93
C ASP A 17 -2.04 14.79 17.13
N CYS A 18 -2.64 14.98 18.32
CA CYS A 18 -3.56 16.10 18.56
C CYS A 18 -3.07 17.06 19.65
N GLN A 19 -1.92 16.79 20.27
CA GLN A 19 -1.27 17.60 21.31
C GLN A 19 -2.11 17.85 22.58
N LYS A 20 -3.25 17.17 22.75
CA LYS A 20 -4.06 17.25 23.96
C LYS A 20 -3.41 16.50 25.13
N GLY A 21 -3.64 16.95 26.37
CA GLY A 21 -3.09 16.34 27.58
C GLY A 21 -3.63 14.93 27.86
N LEU A 22 -2.76 14.05 28.34
CA LEU A 22 -3.04 12.66 28.72
C LEU A 22 -2.55 12.41 30.16
N CYS A 23 -3.35 11.74 30.99
CA CYS A 23 -2.92 11.28 32.31
C CYS A 23 -1.95 10.10 32.19
N HIS A 24 -1.31 9.72 33.30
CA HIS A 24 -0.32 8.63 33.33
C HIS A 24 -0.86 7.31 32.76
N GLU A 25 -2.11 6.97 33.09
CA GLU A 25 -2.80 5.78 32.57
C GLU A 25 -2.97 5.84 31.05
N CYS A 26 -3.47 6.96 30.50
CA CYS A 26 -3.67 7.09 29.06
C CYS A 26 -2.36 7.19 28.28
N ALA A 27 -1.30 7.74 28.88
CA ALA A 27 0.01 7.89 28.26
C ALA A 27 0.78 6.56 28.15
N SER A 28 0.55 5.64 29.09
CA SER A 28 1.23 4.33 29.16
C SER A 28 0.43 3.19 28.51
N PHE A 29 -0.83 3.43 28.11
CA PHE A 29 -1.70 2.40 27.55
C PHE A 29 -1.23 1.89 26.17
N TYR A 30 -0.64 2.77 25.35
CA TYR A 30 -0.13 2.44 24.02
C TYR A 30 1.40 2.61 23.99
N GLN A 31 2.08 1.98 23.02
CA GLN A 31 3.54 2.12 22.85
C GLN A 31 3.97 3.57 22.61
N GLU A 32 3.13 4.37 21.95
CA GLU A 32 3.30 5.80 21.78
C GLU A 32 2.12 6.53 22.45
N PRO A 33 2.34 7.63 23.19
CA PRO A 33 1.26 8.32 23.92
C PRO A 33 0.26 8.94 22.92
N VAL A 34 -0.86 8.25 22.71
CA VAL A 34 -1.93 8.67 21.80
C VAL A 34 -3.31 8.59 22.47
N CYS A 35 -4.17 9.52 22.10
CA CYS A 35 -5.55 9.56 22.58
C CYS A 35 -6.39 8.44 21.93
N ALA A 36 -7.38 7.88 22.64
CA ALA A 36 -8.26 6.84 22.09
C ALA A 36 -8.89 7.20 20.71
N PRO A 37 -9.45 8.41 20.50
CA PRO A 37 -9.98 8.77 19.19
C PRO A 37 -8.89 8.97 18.12
N CYS A 38 -7.68 9.37 18.52
CA CYS A 38 -6.52 9.49 17.63
C CYS A 38 -6.07 8.11 17.14
N ASN A 39 -5.97 7.15 18.05
CA ASN A 39 -5.64 5.77 17.74
C ASN A 39 -6.69 5.14 16.79
N GLN A 40 -7.98 5.36 17.06
CA GLN A 40 -9.05 4.90 16.17
C GLN A 40 -8.94 5.53 14.77
N LYS A 41 -8.56 6.81 14.68
CA LYS A 41 -8.31 7.48 13.40
C LYS A 41 -7.12 6.86 12.65
N ARG A 42 -6.02 6.56 13.34
CA ARG A 42 -4.85 5.86 12.76
C ARG A 42 -5.24 4.48 12.21
N ILE A 43 -6.00 3.69 12.98
CA ILE A 43 -6.51 2.37 12.57
C ILE A 43 -7.38 2.47 11.32
N ASN A 44 -8.32 3.42 11.29
CA ASN A 44 -9.22 3.62 10.15
C ASN A 44 -8.44 4.08 8.91
N TYR A 45 -7.46 4.98 9.08
CA TYR A 45 -6.60 5.43 7.99
C TYR A 45 -5.76 4.28 7.42
N GLU A 46 -5.14 3.46 8.29
CA GLU A 46 -4.35 2.30 7.86
C GLU A 46 -5.21 1.30 7.09
N ARG A 47 -6.41 0.98 7.60
CA ARG A 47 -7.38 0.13 6.90
C ARG A 47 -7.74 0.68 5.53
N GLN A 48 -8.10 1.96 5.45
CA GLN A 48 -8.44 2.61 4.17
C GLN A 48 -7.25 2.56 3.19
N ASN A 49 -6.03 2.77 3.68
CA ASN A 49 -4.83 2.70 2.85
C ASN A 49 -4.60 1.28 2.29
N ILE A 50 -4.87 0.25 3.08
CA ILE A 50 -4.82 -1.14 2.61
C ILE A 50 -5.86 -1.37 1.50
N PHE A 51 -7.11 -0.92 1.68
CA PHE A 51 -8.15 -1.04 0.64
C PHE A 51 -7.84 -0.25 -0.63
N LYS A 52 -7.28 0.97 -0.50
CA LYS A 52 -6.82 1.77 -1.63
C LYS A 52 -5.73 1.05 -2.42
N ASP A 53 -4.75 0.47 -1.74
CA ASP A 53 -3.70 -0.31 -2.38
C ASP A 53 -4.29 -1.50 -3.18
N PHE A 54 -5.26 -2.24 -2.63
CA PHE A 54 -5.95 -3.31 -3.38
C PHE A 54 -6.75 -2.78 -4.58
N GLY A 55 -7.42 -1.64 -4.42
CA GLY A 55 -8.15 -0.99 -5.51
C GLY A 55 -7.24 -0.60 -6.67
N ILE A 56 -6.07 -0.01 -6.38
CA ILE A 56 -5.07 0.35 -7.40
C ILE A 56 -4.56 -0.90 -8.13
N MET A 57 -4.25 -1.99 -7.41
CA MET A 57 -3.82 -3.24 -8.03
C MET A 57 -4.88 -3.81 -8.98
N LEU A 58 -6.16 -3.79 -8.57
CA LEU A 58 -7.27 -4.27 -9.41
C LEU A 58 -7.48 -3.40 -10.65
N VAL A 59 -7.52 -2.08 -10.49
CA VAL A 59 -7.73 -1.15 -11.61
C VAL A 59 -6.60 -1.25 -12.62
N LEU A 60 -5.35 -1.27 -12.17
CA LEU A 60 -4.19 -1.44 -13.07
C LEU A 60 -4.18 -2.81 -13.73
N GLY A 61 -4.47 -3.87 -12.98
CA GLY A 61 -4.55 -5.24 -13.51
C GLY A 61 -5.60 -5.36 -14.62
N ILE A 62 -6.84 -4.91 -14.36
CA ILE A 62 -7.93 -4.96 -15.36
C ILE A 62 -7.61 -4.05 -16.55
N GLY A 63 -7.20 -2.81 -16.31
CA GLY A 63 -6.94 -1.83 -17.36
C GLY A 63 -5.82 -2.26 -18.30
N LEU A 64 -4.68 -2.70 -17.77
CA LEU A 64 -3.55 -3.15 -18.58
C LEU A 64 -3.84 -4.45 -19.32
N THR A 65 -4.58 -5.39 -18.70
CA THR A 65 -4.98 -6.63 -19.37
C THR A 65 -5.93 -6.35 -20.52
N TYR A 66 -6.91 -5.47 -20.32
CA TYR A 66 -7.84 -5.05 -21.38
C TYR A 66 -7.11 -4.38 -22.55
N LEU A 67 -6.19 -3.45 -22.27
CA LEU A 67 -5.36 -2.80 -23.28
C LEU A 67 -4.46 -3.79 -24.03
N TRP A 68 -3.90 -4.77 -23.32
CA TRP A 68 -3.06 -5.80 -23.92
C TRP A 68 -3.87 -6.68 -24.89
N VAL A 69 -5.04 -7.17 -24.44
CA VAL A 69 -5.91 -8.01 -25.26
C VAL A 69 -6.44 -7.25 -26.48
N SER A 70 -6.82 -5.98 -26.35
CA SER A 70 -7.32 -5.18 -27.47
C SER A 70 -6.24 -4.90 -28.53
N MET A 71 -5.02 -4.57 -28.10
CA MET A 71 -3.88 -4.28 -28.97
C MET A 71 -3.36 -5.50 -29.72
N PHE A 72 -3.37 -6.68 -29.09
CA PHE A 72 -2.83 -7.91 -29.67
C PHE A 72 -3.89 -8.87 -30.23
N SER A 73 -5.15 -8.43 -30.30
CA SER A 73 -6.31 -9.21 -30.76
C SER A 73 -6.10 -9.90 -32.13
N GLU A 74 -5.48 -9.22 -33.11
CA GLU A 74 -5.25 -9.79 -34.44
C GLU A 74 -4.17 -10.87 -34.50
N ARG A 75 -3.17 -10.81 -33.60
CA ARG A 75 -2.13 -11.85 -33.47
C ARG A 75 -2.62 -13.08 -32.70
N LEU A 76 -3.84 -13.02 -32.17
CA LEU A 76 -4.42 -13.99 -31.24
C LEU A 76 -5.63 -14.69 -31.88
N SER A 77 -5.57 -14.96 -33.20
CA SER A 77 -6.65 -15.55 -33.99
C SER A 77 -6.96 -17.01 -33.65
N HIS A 78 -6.02 -17.72 -33.00
CA HIS A 78 -6.27 -19.03 -32.41
C HIS A 78 -6.64 -18.87 -30.94
N GLY A 79 -7.91 -18.58 -30.68
CA GLY A 79 -8.61 -18.72 -29.39
C GLY A 79 -7.86 -18.19 -28.18
N ILE A 80 -8.27 -17.03 -27.65
CA ILE A 80 -7.81 -16.58 -26.34
C ILE A 80 -8.20 -17.62 -25.29
N ASP A 81 -7.25 -18.48 -24.91
CA ASP A 81 -7.44 -19.37 -23.78
C ASP A 81 -7.58 -18.50 -22.54
N VAL A 82 -8.62 -18.77 -21.76
CA VAL A 82 -8.91 -18.11 -20.48
C VAL A 82 -7.67 -18.14 -19.58
N MET A 83 -6.83 -19.19 -19.70
CA MET A 83 -5.54 -19.29 -19.03
C MET A 83 -4.59 -18.12 -19.33
N PHE A 84 -4.47 -17.68 -20.59
CA PHE A 84 -3.59 -16.55 -20.94
C PHE A 84 -4.07 -15.26 -20.29
N VAL A 85 -5.37 -14.99 -20.30
CA VAL A 85 -5.95 -13.78 -19.69
C VAL A 85 -5.67 -13.75 -18.18
N ILE A 86 -5.84 -14.88 -17.49
CA ILE A 86 -5.57 -14.96 -16.04
C ILE A 86 -4.08 -14.70 -15.74
N VAL A 87 -3.17 -15.28 -16.54
CA VAL A 87 -1.72 -15.11 -16.33
C VAL A 87 -1.31 -13.66 -16.53
N TYR A 88 -1.72 -13.02 -17.65
CA TYR A 88 -1.40 -11.61 -17.90
C TYR A 88 -2.05 -10.69 -16.88
N PHE A 89 -3.29 -10.99 -16.47
CA PHE A 89 -3.94 -10.27 -15.39
C PHE A 89 -3.14 -10.30 -14.10
N TYR A 90 -2.64 -11.48 -13.70
CA TYR A 90 -1.81 -11.59 -12.51
C TYR A 90 -0.49 -10.82 -12.63
N ILE A 91 0.17 -10.90 -13.79
CA ILE A 91 1.39 -10.14 -14.06
C ILE A 91 1.14 -8.63 -13.92
N PHE A 92 0.10 -8.11 -14.55
CA PHE A 92 -0.24 -6.68 -14.48
C PHE A 92 -0.75 -6.24 -13.10
N PHE A 93 -1.51 -7.09 -12.42
CA PHE A 93 -1.92 -6.87 -11.03
C PHE A 93 -0.70 -6.71 -10.10
N SER A 94 0.38 -7.43 -10.41
CA SER A 94 1.60 -7.44 -9.61
C SER A 94 2.52 -6.22 -9.82
N VAL A 95 2.34 -5.46 -10.92
CA VAL A 95 3.17 -4.29 -11.29
C VAL A 95 3.23 -3.25 -10.19
N TYR A 96 2.08 -2.93 -9.58
CA TYR A 96 2.02 -1.91 -8.54
C TYR A 96 2.94 -2.24 -7.35
N ASN A 97 2.91 -3.50 -6.89
CA ASN A 97 3.77 -3.94 -5.79
C ASN A 97 5.24 -4.03 -6.21
N GLY A 98 5.50 -4.51 -7.43
CA GLY A 98 6.85 -4.53 -7.99
C GLY A 98 7.47 -3.14 -8.06
N TRP A 99 6.71 -2.14 -8.52
CA TRP A 99 7.16 -0.76 -8.60
C TRP A 99 7.42 -0.14 -7.22
N LYS A 100 6.50 -0.35 -6.27
CA LYS A 100 6.64 0.11 -4.88
C LYS A 100 7.87 -0.50 -4.21
N PHE A 101 8.16 -1.77 -4.48
CA PHE A 101 9.35 -2.46 -3.97
C PHE A 101 10.64 -1.93 -4.61
N LEU A 102 10.66 -1.73 -5.93
CA LEU A 102 11.81 -1.13 -6.61
C LEU A 102 12.10 0.28 -6.12
N ASN A 103 11.07 1.12 -5.91
CA ASN A 103 11.25 2.45 -5.32
C ASN A 103 11.89 2.42 -3.93
N LYS A 104 11.71 1.34 -3.17
CA LYS A 104 12.34 1.17 -1.85
C LYS A 104 13.83 0.83 -1.97
N ILE A 105 14.23 0.09 -3.01
CA ILE A 105 15.63 -0.34 -3.23
C ILE A 105 16.43 0.73 -3.96
N THR A 106 15.85 1.31 -5.01
CA THR A 106 16.42 2.41 -5.78
C THR A 106 15.68 3.68 -5.37
N PRO A 107 16.11 4.39 -4.29
CA PRO A 107 15.59 5.72 -4.03
C PRO A 107 15.87 6.61 -5.24
N GLU A 108 15.10 7.69 -5.38
CA GLU A 108 15.21 8.65 -6.49
C GLU A 108 16.62 9.23 -6.57
N MET A 109 17.51 8.50 -7.25
CA MET A 109 18.83 8.99 -7.59
C MET A 109 18.57 10.13 -8.56
N PHE A 110 18.87 11.35 -8.14
CA PHE A 110 18.92 12.54 -8.98
C PHE A 110 20.04 12.35 -10.02
N LEU A 111 19.80 11.52 -11.00
CA LEU A 111 20.64 11.35 -12.17
C LEU A 111 20.27 12.47 -13.14
N PHE A 112 21.17 13.43 -13.29
CA PHE A 112 21.07 14.47 -14.32
C PHE A 112 21.32 13.82 -15.69
N MET A 113 20.30 13.15 -16.23
CA MET A 113 20.34 12.48 -17.53
C MET A 113 19.50 13.21 -18.58
N SER A 114 19.80 12.92 -19.85
CA SER A 114 18.98 13.31 -20.99
C SER A 114 17.57 12.72 -20.91
N ILE A 115 16.61 13.35 -21.60
CA ILE A 115 15.20 12.89 -21.65
C ILE A 115 15.09 11.43 -22.10
N ILE A 116 15.94 11.00 -23.05
CA ILE A 116 16.02 9.61 -23.51
C ILE A 116 16.47 8.66 -22.40
N GLY A 117 17.44 9.08 -21.57
CA GLY A 117 17.89 8.30 -20.42
C GLY A 117 16.76 8.06 -19.41
N TRP A 118 15.89 9.03 -19.19
CA TRP A 118 14.69 8.87 -18.35
C TRP A 118 13.70 7.86 -18.93
N ILE A 119 13.43 7.91 -20.23
CA ILE A 119 12.53 6.95 -20.90
C ILE A 119 13.07 5.53 -20.74
N ILE A 120 14.35 5.31 -21.02
CA ILE A 120 14.99 3.99 -20.90
C ILE A 120 14.99 3.52 -19.44
N TYR A 121 15.32 4.41 -18.50
CA TYR A 121 15.32 4.10 -17.07
C TYR A 121 13.92 3.64 -16.60
N PHE A 122 12.87 4.38 -16.94
CA PHE A 122 11.51 4.00 -16.56
C PHE A 122 11.03 2.74 -17.28
N ALA A 123 11.42 2.52 -18.54
CA ALA A 123 11.10 1.28 -19.26
C ALA A 123 11.76 0.05 -18.61
N ILE A 124 13.05 0.13 -18.29
CA ILE A 124 13.76 -0.95 -17.57
C ILE A 124 13.13 -1.17 -16.20
N LYS A 125 12.85 -0.11 -15.46
CA LYS A 125 12.20 -0.19 -14.14
C LYS A 125 10.83 -0.83 -14.23
N PHE A 126 10.07 -0.54 -15.29
CA PHE A 126 8.78 -1.15 -15.55
C PHE A 126 8.90 -2.65 -15.84
N CYS A 127 9.83 -3.05 -16.71
CA CYS A 127 10.12 -4.47 -16.95
C CYS A 127 10.51 -5.18 -15.66
N LEU A 128 11.43 -4.62 -14.87
CA LEU A 128 11.80 -5.19 -13.58
C LEU A 128 10.61 -5.28 -12.62
N SER A 129 9.70 -4.30 -12.64
CA SER A 129 8.51 -4.33 -11.79
C SER A 129 7.56 -5.45 -12.15
N LEU A 130 7.46 -5.82 -13.43
CA LEU A 130 6.67 -6.97 -13.88
C LEU A 130 7.26 -8.28 -13.34
N PHE A 131 8.58 -8.47 -13.44
CA PHE A 131 9.24 -9.69 -12.96
C PHE A 131 9.24 -9.80 -11.42
N VAL A 132 9.67 -8.74 -10.74
CA VAL A 132 9.78 -8.72 -9.27
C VAL A 132 8.39 -8.69 -8.63
N GLY A 133 7.42 -8.02 -9.26
CA GLY A 133 6.05 -7.92 -8.80
C GLY A 133 5.41 -9.29 -8.56
N VAL A 134 5.60 -10.25 -9.47
CA VAL A 134 5.06 -11.61 -9.39
C VAL A 134 5.47 -12.30 -8.08
N PHE A 135 6.71 -12.14 -7.65
CA PHE A 135 7.21 -12.75 -6.41
C PHE A 135 6.88 -11.94 -5.15
N VAL A 136 6.91 -10.61 -5.24
CA VAL A 136 6.66 -9.71 -4.10
C VAL A 136 5.19 -9.66 -3.71
N THR A 137 4.29 -9.69 -4.69
CA THR A 137 2.84 -9.56 -4.48
C THR A 137 2.25 -10.56 -3.50
N PRO A 138 2.50 -11.89 -3.57
CA PRO A 138 1.93 -12.83 -2.60
C PRO A 138 2.36 -12.53 -1.16
N ILE A 139 3.63 -12.14 -0.96
CA ILE A 139 4.17 -11.78 0.35
C ILE A 139 3.47 -10.52 0.89
N VAL A 140 3.32 -9.50 0.05
CA VAL A 140 2.68 -8.23 0.42
C VAL A 140 1.19 -8.43 0.72
N ILE A 141 0.48 -9.25 -0.05
CA ILE A 141 -0.93 -9.57 0.20
C ILE A 141 -1.06 -10.26 1.56
N TYR A 142 -0.21 -11.25 1.85
CA TYR A 142 -0.22 -11.95 3.13
C TYR A 142 -0.02 -10.97 4.30
N GLN A 143 0.98 -10.09 4.21
CA GLN A 143 1.22 -9.07 5.24
C GLN A 143 0.02 -8.13 5.44
N LYS A 144 -0.59 -7.67 4.35
CA LYS A 144 -1.79 -6.81 4.39
C LYS A 144 -2.99 -7.52 5.02
N VAL A 145 -3.22 -8.77 4.68
CA VAL A 145 -4.32 -9.58 5.24
C VAL A 145 -4.09 -9.82 6.73
N LYS A 146 -2.88 -10.25 7.13
CA LYS A 146 -2.52 -10.40 8.55
C LYS A 146 -2.75 -9.10 9.32
N ARG A 147 -2.30 -7.97 8.76
CA ARG A 147 -2.49 -6.66 9.38
C ARG A 147 -3.97 -6.28 9.51
N LEU A 148 -4.80 -6.55 8.51
CA LEU A 148 -6.24 -6.32 8.60
C LEU A 148 -6.90 -7.15 9.71
N ILE A 149 -6.46 -8.41 9.90
CA ILE A 149 -6.94 -9.27 11.00
C ILE A 149 -6.56 -8.66 12.36
N GLU A 150 -5.33 -8.17 12.51
CA GLU A 150 -4.88 -7.46 13.73
C GLU A 150 -5.72 -6.21 14.00
N LEU A 151 -5.97 -5.38 12.98
CA LEU A 151 -6.79 -4.17 13.12
C LEU A 151 -8.24 -4.48 13.51
N ASN A 152 -8.81 -5.59 13.04
CA ASN A 152 -10.16 -6.01 13.44
C ASN A 152 -10.22 -6.47 14.90
N LYS A 153 -9.16 -7.10 15.43
CA LYS A 153 -9.09 -7.47 16.85
C LYS A 153 -9.03 -6.27 17.79
N ILE A 154 -8.42 -5.16 17.36
CA ILE A 154 -8.35 -3.92 18.17
C ILE A 154 -9.71 -3.22 18.26
N LYS A 155 -10.59 -3.43 17.26
CA LYS A 155 -11.92 -2.82 17.19
C LYS A 155 -13.01 -3.63 17.93
N THR A 156 -12.75 -4.92 18.21
CA THR A 156 -13.68 -5.83 18.91
C THR A 156 -13.42 -5.77 20.40
#